data_AF-A0A1I2Q4V7-F1
#
_entry.id   AF-A0A1I2Q4V7-F1
#
_cell.length_a   1.000
_cell.length_b   1.000
_cell.length_c   1.000
_cell.angle_alpha   90.00
_cell.angle_beta   90.00
_cell.angle_gamma   90.00
#
_symmetry.space_group_name_H-M   'P 1'
#
loop_
_entity.id
_entity.type
_entity.pdbx_description
1 polymer ?
#
loop_
_entity_poly.entity_id
_entity_poly.type
_entity_poly.pdbx_seq_one_letter_code
_entity_poly.pdbx_strand_id
1 'polypeptide(L)' 'MYNCKIKELSNPFKMRKGETIVDIEKYVEMLKRYNIVFTDEQYKNAIKEIENKLK' A
#
# COMPACT_ATOMS: atom_id res chain seq x y z
N MET A 1 -17.74 2.19 -19.84
CA MET A 1 -16.32 1.90 -19.56
C MET A 1 -16.02 2.42 -18.17
N TYR A 2 -15.67 1.53 -17.22
CA TYR A 2 -15.24 1.92 -15.87
C TYR A 2 -13.86 2.58 -15.93
N ASN A 3 -13.79 3.81 -16.45
CA ASN A 3 -12.63 4.70 -16.34
C ASN A 3 -12.50 5.26 -14.91
N CYS A 4 -12.88 4.46 -13.90
CA CYS A 4 -12.94 4.89 -12.52
C CYS A 4 -11.54 4.93 -11.93
N LYS A 5 -10.82 6.04 -12.13
CA LYS A 5 -9.80 6.52 -11.18
C LYS A 5 -8.67 5.54 -10.80
N ILE A 6 -8.48 4.44 -11.55
CA ILE A 6 -7.49 3.38 -11.24
C ILE A 6 -6.07 3.97 -11.22
N LYS A 7 -5.81 5.00 -12.04
CA LYS A 7 -4.51 5.67 -12.10
C LYS A 7 -4.11 6.39 -10.81
N GLU A 8 -5.06 6.90 -10.02
CA GLU A 8 -4.77 7.58 -8.75
C GLU A 8 -4.69 6.62 -7.54
N LEU A 9 -5.23 5.40 -7.70
CA LEU A 9 -5.19 4.31 -6.70
C LEU A 9 -4.12 3.24 -7.04
N SER A 10 -3.11 3.61 -7.83
CA SER A 10 -2.10 2.65 -8.33
C SER A 10 -1.15 2.12 -7.25
N ASN A 11 -1.04 2.81 -6.11
CA ASN A 11 -0.21 2.36 -5.00
C ASN A 11 -1.09 1.79 -3.87
N PRO A 12 -1.11 0.45 -3.69
CA PRO A 12 -1.92 -0.16 -2.64
C PRO A 12 -1.44 0.17 -1.21
N PHE A 13 -0.25 0.77 -1.04
CA PHE A 13 0.25 1.20 0.26
C PHE A 13 -0.11 2.64 0.61
N LYS A 14 -0.70 3.40 -0.33
CA LYS A 14 -1.11 4.79 -0.08
C LYS A 14 -2.43 4.83 0.69
N MET A 15 -2.33 5.00 2.01
CA MET A 15 -3.48 5.07 2.91
C MET A 15 -4.21 6.42 2.85
N ARG A 16 -5.51 6.45 3.17
CA ARG A 16 -6.23 7.71 3.36
C ARG A 16 -5.79 8.39 4.66
N LYS A 17 -6.05 9.69 4.77
CA LYS A 17 -5.71 10.46 5.97
C LYS A 17 -6.39 9.84 7.19
N GLY A 18 -5.59 9.39 8.17
CA GLY A 18 -6.06 8.71 9.38
C GLY A 18 -6.01 7.18 9.34
N GLU A 19 -5.84 6.57 8.17
CA GLU A 19 -5.55 5.14 8.03
C GLU A 19 -4.04 4.91 8.10
N THR A 20 -3.62 3.86 8.81
CA THR A 20 -2.20 3.47 8.89
C THR A 20 -2.06 1.97 8.80
N ILE A 21 -1.01 1.52 8.14
CA ILE A 21 -0.60 0.12 8.16
C ILE A 21 0.17 -0.08 9.47
N VAL A 22 -0.35 -0.94 10.34
CA VAL A 22 0.30 -1.32 11.61
C VAL A 22 1.28 -2.47 11.38
N ASP A 23 0.92 -3.41 10.50
CA ASP A 23 1.70 -4.59 10.16
C ASP A 23 1.75 -4.71 8.63
N ILE A 24 2.93 -4.46 8.06
CA ILE A 24 3.13 -4.45 6.62
C ILE A 24 3.16 -5.85 6.02
N GLU A 25 3.64 -6.86 6.76
CA GLU A 25 3.72 -8.23 6.28
C GLU A 25 2.31 -8.81 6.10
N LYS A 26 1.46 -8.63 7.12
CA LYS A 26 0.05 -9.03 7.07
C LYS A 26 -0.72 -8.28 5.98
N TYR A 27 -0.40 -7.00 5.76
CA TYR A 27 -1.00 -6.22 4.68
C TYR A 27 -0.60 -6.76 3.30
N VAL A 28 0.68 -7.06 3.09
CA VAL A 28 1.18 -7.65 1.84
C VAL A 28 0.56 -9.02 1.57
N GLU A 29 0.38 -9.85 2.59
CA GLU A 29 -0.29 -11.15 2.45
C GLU A 29 -1.73 -10.97 1.96
N MET A 30 -2.47 -10.00 2.51
CA MET A 30 -3.80 -9.65 2.01
C MET A 30 -3.75 -9.20 0.55
N LEU A 31 -2.82 -8.31 0.17
CA LEU A 31 -2.68 -7.87 -1.23
C LEU A 31 -2.44 -9.05 -2.18
N LYS A 32 -1.56 -9.98 -1.81
CA LYS A 32 -1.30 -11.21 -2.58
C LYS A 32 -2.55 -12.08 -2.70
N ARG A 33 -3.30 -12.27 -1.61
CA ARG A 33 -4.54 -13.07 -1.59
C ARG A 33 -5.61 -12.49 -2.52
N TYR A 34 -5.67 -11.16 -2.65
CA TYR A 34 -6.58 -10.48 -3.57
C TYR A 34 -6.01 -10.29 -4.99
N ASN A 35 -4.84 -10.87 -5.30
CA ASN A 35 -4.13 -10.70 -6.58
C ASN A 35 -3.87 -9.23 -6.94
N ILE A 36 -3.66 -8.39 -5.92
CA ILE A 36 -3.30 -6.98 -6.10
C ILE A 36 -1.80 -6.92 -6.35
N VAL A 37 -1.45 -6.50 -7.57
CA VAL A 37 -0.06 -6.32 -7.99
C VAL A 37 0.47 -4.99 -7.47
N PHE A 38 1.70 -5.00 -6.97
CA PHE A 38 2.44 -3.82 -6.55
C PHE A 38 3.90 -3.94 -6.98
N THR A 39 4.61 -2.82 -7.04
CA THR A 39 6.05 -2.80 -7.36
C THR A 39 6.90 -2.89 -6.10
N ASP A 40 8.13 -3.38 -6.24
CA ASP A 40 9.10 -3.41 -5.14
C ASP A 40 9.40 -2.02 -4.59
N GLU A 41 9.35 -0.99 -5.44
CA GLU A 41 9.55 0.40 -5.05
C GLU A 41 8.39 0.90 -4.15
N GLN A 42 7.15 0.53 -4.47
CA GLN A 42 5.99 0.85 -3.63
C GLN A 42 6.12 0.19 -2.25
N TYR A 43 6.55 -1.07 -2.19
CA TYR A 43 6.77 -1.79 -0.94
C TYR A 43 7.90 -1.17 -0.10
N LYS A 44 9.05 -0.86 -0.70
CA LYS A 44 10.18 -0.23 0.00
C LYS A 44 9.83 1.16 0.54
N ASN A 45 9.07 1.95 -0.22
CA ASN A 45 8.60 3.25 0.23
C ASN A 45 7.64 3.12 1.42
N ALA A 46 6.74 2.13 1.39
CA ALA A 46 5.84 1.85 2.50
C ALA A 46 6.57 1.47 3.79
N ILE A 47 7.62 0.63 3.70
CA ILE A 47 8.48 0.29 4.86
C ILE A 47 9.10 1.56 5.45
N LYS A 48 9.72 2.40 4.61
CA LYS A 48 10.36 3.64 5.06
C LYS A 48 9.38 4.60 5.74
N GLU A 49 8.16 4.72 5.21
CA GLU A 49 7.13 5.55 5.84
C GLU A 49 6.72 5.01 7.21
N ILE A 50 6.62 3.69 7.38
CA ILE A 50 6.29 3.07 8.67
C ILE A 50 7.45 3.27 9.66
N GLU A 51 8.69 3.01 9.24
CA GLU A 51 9.88 3.24 10.08
C GLU A 51 10.02 4.69 10.53
N ASN A 52 9.77 5.65 9.63
CA ASN A 52 9.81 7.07 9.95
C ASN A 52 8.68 7.51 10.89
N LYS A 53 7.53 6.82 10.89
CA LYS A 53 6.41 7.09 11.82
C LYS A 53 6.63 6.49 13.21
N LEU A 54 7.52 5.50 13.34
CA LEU A 54 7.86 4.85 14.60
C LEU A 54 9.02 5.54 15.34
N LYS A 55 9.72 6.48 14.69
CA LYS A 55 10.70 7.39 15.31
C LYS A 55 10.01 8.64 15.87
#